data_AF-A0A7Z2PZQ1-F1
#
_entry.id   AF-A0A7Z2PZQ1-F1
#
_cell.length_a   1.000
_cell.length_b   1.000
_cell.length_c   1.000
_cell.angle_alpha   90.00
_cell.angle_beta   90.00
_cell.angle_gamma   90.00
#
_symmetry.space_group_name_H-M   'P 1'
#
loop_
_entity.id
_entity.type
_entity.pdbx_description
1 polymer ?
#
loop_
_entity_poly.entity_id
_entity_poly.type
_entity_poly.pdbx_seq_one_letter_code
_entity_poly.pdbx_strand_id
1 'polypeptide(L)' 'MAGDQLAVMKHFGFKRFGPIGHDRGARVGYRLALDHPGTVQAFVSVTFIPTDFKMNAAAPASK' A
#
# COMPACT_ATOMS: atom_id res chain seq x y z
N MET A 1 8.00 -5.04 5.09
CA MET A 1 6.57 -4.97 5.44
C MET A 1 5.65 -5.55 4.37
N ALA A 2 5.62 -5.05 3.13
CA ALA A 2 4.72 -5.63 2.10
C ALA A 2 5.01 -7.13 1.85
N GLY A 3 6.29 -7.51 1.71
CA GLY A 3 6.70 -8.91 1.60
C GLY A 3 6.30 -9.77 2.79
N ASP A 4 6.31 -9.22 4.01
CA ASP A 4 5.91 -9.93 5.23
C ASP A 4 4.40 -10.23 5.21
N GLN A 5 3.58 -9.28 4.73
CA GLN A 5 2.14 -9.50 4.54
C GLN A 5 1.90 -10.60 3.50
N LEU A 6 2.63 -10.59 2.39
CA LEU A 6 2.54 -11.63 1.38
C LEU A 6 2.94 -13.00 1.93
N ALA A 7 4.01 -13.07 2.73
CA ALA A 7 4.49 -14.31 3.34
C ALA A 7 3.44 -14.91 4.29
N VAL A 8 2.80 -14.10 5.13
CA VAL A 8 1.71 -14.54 6.02
C VAL A 8 0.54 -15.10 5.20
N MET A 9 0.10 -14.39 4.17
CA MET A 9 -1.03 -14.84 3.36
C MET A 9 -0.72 -16.14 2.61
N LYS A 10 0.53 -16.29 2.11
CA LYS A 10 1.00 -17.55 1.51
C LYS A 10 1.07 -18.69 2.52
N HIS A 11 1.52 -18.44 3.74
CA HIS A 11 1.59 -19.46 4.79
C HIS A 11 0.21 -20.08 5.06
N PHE A 12 -0.84 -19.27 5.04
CA PHE A 12 -2.22 -19.74 5.20
C PHE A 12 -2.90 -20.18 3.88
N GLY A 13 -2.16 -20.25 2.77
CA GLY A 13 -2.67 -20.76 1.48
C GLY A 13 -3.49 -19.77 0.65
N PHE A 14 -3.55 -18.49 1.01
CA PHE A 14 -4.26 -17.47 0.23
C PHE A 14 -3.44 -17.05 -0.99
N LYS A 15 -3.95 -17.37 -2.18
CA LYS A 15 -3.34 -16.99 -3.46
C LYS A 15 -3.67 -15.55 -3.87
N ARG A 16 -4.89 -15.09 -3.55
CA ARG A 16 -5.34 -13.70 -3.73
C ARG A 16 -6.15 -13.26 -2.50
N PHE A 17 -6.02 -12.00 -2.12
CA PHE A 17 -6.69 -11.44 -0.94
C PHE A 17 -6.89 -9.92 -1.05
N GLY A 18 -7.72 -9.37 -0.18
CA GLY A 18 -8.03 -7.94 -0.13
C GLY A 18 -7.46 -7.25 1.11
N PRO A 19 -6.30 -6.59 1.04
CA PRO A 19 -5.76 -5.83 2.16
C PRO A 19 -6.57 -4.55 2.43
N ILE A 20 -6.73 -4.22 3.72
CA ILE A 20 -7.25 -2.94 4.20
C ILE A 20 -6.14 -2.29 5.03
N GLY A 21 -5.69 -1.11 4.63
CA GLY A 21 -4.58 -0.41 5.27
C GLY A 21 -5.03 0.89 5.94
N HIS A 22 -4.70 1.07 7.23
CA HIS A 22 -4.91 2.29 7.99
C HIS A 22 -3.55 2.94 8.33
N ASP A 23 -3.46 4.27 8.33
CA ASP A 23 -2.22 5.01 8.64
C ASP A 23 -1.00 4.47 7.84
N ARG A 24 0.09 4.02 8.48
CA ARG A 24 1.24 3.40 7.81
C ARG A 24 0.88 2.13 7.05
N GLY A 25 -0.16 1.41 7.49
CA GLY A 25 -0.68 0.22 6.81
C GLY A 25 -1.19 0.52 5.40
N ALA A 26 -1.66 1.73 5.13
CA ALA A 26 -2.04 2.15 3.79
C ALA A 26 -0.84 2.16 2.83
N ARG A 27 0.34 2.61 3.27
CA ARG A 27 1.57 2.57 2.46
C ARG A 27 2.02 1.15 2.19
N VAL A 28 1.89 0.27 3.18
CA VAL A 28 2.22 -1.16 3.04
C VAL A 28 1.28 -1.83 2.05
N GLY A 29 -0.04 -1.63 2.19
CA GLY A 29 -1.07 -2.17 1.29
C GLY A 29 -0.94 -1.63 -0.14
N TYR A 30 -0.67 -0.33 -0.30
CA TYR A 30 -0.39 0.27 -1.60
C TYR A 30 0.83 -0.36 -2.28
N ARG A 31 1.90 -0.58 -1.52
CA ARG A 31 3.11 -1.21 -2.05
C ARG A 31 2.93 -2.68 -2.40
N LEU A 32 2.19 -3.40 -1.57
CA LEU A 32 1.78 -4.78 -1.85
C LEU A 32 0.96 -4.88 -3.15
N ALA A 33 0.02 -3.97 -3.38
CA ALA A 33 -0.81 -3.94 -4.59
C ALA A 33 0.01 -3.63 -5.86
N LEU A 34 1.00 -2.73 -5.76
CA LEU A 34 1.83 -2.36 -6.90
C LEU A 34 2.94 -3.38 -7.22
N ASP A 35 3.59 -3.92 -6.20
CA ASP A 35 4.70 -4.86 -6.40
C ASP A 35 4.20 -6.29 -6.67
N HIS A 36 2.97 -6.62 -6.22
CA HIS A 36 2.39 -7.96 -6.35
C HIS A 36 0.92 -7.94 -6.84
N PRO A 37 0.63 -7.33 -8.01
CA PRO A 37 -0.73 -7.12 -8.51
C PRO A 37 -1.53 -8.42 -8.71
N GLY A 38 -0.84 -9.55 -8.97
CA GLY A 38 -1.49 -10.86 -9.10
C GLY A 38 -2.06 -11.43 -7.79
N THR A 39 -1.70 -10.85 -6.64
CA THR A 39 -2.09 -11.34 -5.30
C THR A 39 -3.12 -10.45 -4.60
N VAL A 40 -3.28 -9.21 -5.05
CA VAL A 40 -4.21 -8.25 -4.45
C VAL A 40 -5.47 -8.17 -5.30
N GLN A 41 -6.60 -8.59 -4.74
CA GLN A 41 -7.88 -8.59 -5.46
C GLN A 41 -8.57 -7.23 -5.43
N ALA A 42 -8.44 -6.51 -4.31
CA ALA A 42 -8.88 -5.13 -4.11
C ALA A 42 -8.10 -4.55 -2.92
N PHE A 43 -7.84 -3.24 -2.90
CA PHE A 43 -7.17 -2.57 -1.79
C PHE A 43 -8.03 -1.41 -1.29
N VAL A 44 -8.21 -1.33 0.03
CA VAL A 44 -8.88 -0.21 0.69
C VAL A 44 -7.86 0.54 1.53
N SER A 45 -7.73 1.84 1.25
CA SER A 45 -6.95 2.78 2.05
C SER A 45 -7.87 3.56 2.98
N VAL A 46 -7.57 3.54 4.27
CA VAL A 46 -8.36 4.21 5.31
C VAL A 46 -7.50 5.32 5.92
N THR A 47 -8.04 6.53 6.03
CA THR A 47 -7.44 7.76 6.59
C THR A 47 -6.12 8.27 5.97
N PHE A 48 -5.54 7.56 5.00
CA PHE A 48 -4.31 7.96 4.31
C PHE A 48 -4.48 7.77 2.80
N ILE A 49 -4.11 8.78 2.00
CA ILE A 49 -4.02 8.64 0.54
C ILE A 49 -2.53 8.54 0.20
N PRO A 50 -2.07 7.41 -0.37
CA PRO A 50 -0.69 7.29 -0.82
C PRO A 50 -0.42 8.31 -1.92
N THR A 51 0.28 9.39 -1.57
CA THR A 51 0.82 10.33 -2.55
C THR A 51 2.20 9.85 -2.99
N ASP A 52 2.49 9.97 -4.28
CA ASP A 52 3.79 9.68 -4.86
C ASP A 52 4.75 10.80 -4.46
N PHE A 53 5.14 10.85 -3.18
CA PHE A 53 5.95 11.92 -2.64
C PHE A 53 7.41 11.76 -3.09
N LYS A 54 7.68 12.01 -4.37
CA LYS A 54 8.85 12.80 -4.72
C LYS A 54 8.63 14.16 -4.09
N MET A 55 9.37 14.44 -3.03
CA MET A 55 9.58 15.80 -2.53
C MET A 55 10.35 16.58 -3.60
N ASN A 56 9.72 16.92 -4.72
CA ASN A 56 10.21 18.06 -5.50
C ASN A 56 9.81 19.27 -4.66
N ALA A 57 10.80 19.90 -4.06
CA ALA A 57 10.65 21.13 -3.31
C ALA A 57 10.05 22.22 -4.22
N ALA A 58 8.73 22.25 -4.32
CA ALA A 58 8.02 23.47 -4.66
C ALA A 58 7.84 24.22 -3.34
N ALA A 59 8.71 25.19 -3.10
CA ALA A 59 8.55 26.20 -2.06
C ALA A 59 7.11 26.77 -2.12
N PRO A 60 6.53 27.22 -0.99
CA PRO A 60 5.19 27.80 -1.00
C PRO A 60 5.15 28.98 -1.96
N ALA A 61 4.20 28.95 -2.91
CA ALA A 61 3.93 30.09 -3.76
C ALA A 61 3.42 31.23 -2.86
N SER A 62 4.21 32.30 -2.77
CA SER A 62 3.83 33.53 -2.09
C SER A 62 2.58 34.14 -2.75
N LYS A 63 1.55 34.38 -1.94
CA LYS A 63 0.77 35.61 -1.98
C LYS A 63 0.56 36.09 -0.57
#